data_AF-A0A924M903-F1
#
_entry.id   AF-A0A924M903-F1
#
_cell.length_a   1.000
_cell.length_b   1.000
_cell.length_c   1.000
_cell.angle_alpha   90.00
_cell.angle_beta   90.00
_cell.angle_gamma   90.00
#
_symmetry.space_group_name_H-M   'P 1'
#
loop_
_entity.id
_entity.type
_entity.pdbx_description
1 polymer ?
#
loop_
_entity_poly.entity_id
_entity_poly.type
_entity_poly.pdbx_seq_one_letter_code
_entity_poly.pdbx_strand_id
1 'polypeptide(L)'
;MIFAVTQYYKHSNNNIVLNTRLTKSGWGYDIYVKGKLFITQDNIPSIIGNKAFKTEEDAKKIGNLMVLKMKQNQIPNITEQELDSCNITR
;
A
#
# COMPACT_ATOMS: atom_id res chain seq x y z
N MET A 1 -6.34 17.71 14.01
CA MET A 1 -5.16 16.90 14.40
C MET A 1 -4.85 15.89 13.29
N ILE A 2 -4.30 16.32 12.14
CA ILE A 2 -3.96 15.44 10.99
C ILE A 2 -2.67 15.95 10.29
N PHE A 3 -1.62 16.26 11.05
CA PHE A 3 -0.32 16.65 10.47
C PHE A 3 0.57 15.43 10.12
N ALA A 4 0.10 14.19 10.29
CA ALA A 4 0.96 13.02 10.50
C ALA A 4 1.12 12.01 9.34
N VAL A 5 0.49 12.23 8.17
CA VAL A 5 0.77 11.37 6.99
C VAL A 5 1.97 11.95 6.22
N THR A 6 3.12 11.95 6.88
CA THR A 6 4.46 11.73 6.30
C THR A 6 4.58 12.08 4.80
N GLN A 7 4.73 13.37 4.52
CA GLN A 7 5.06 13.96 3.21
C GLN A 7 6.27 13.37 2.47
N TYR A 8 7.02 12.47 3.08
CA TYR A 8 8.25 11.92 2.54
C TYR A 8 8.72 10.93 3.59
N TYR A 9 8.70 9.62 3.33
CA TYR A 9 9.44 8.69 4.18
C TYR A 9 10.96 8.82 3.93
N LYS A 10 11.49 10.05 4.07
CA LYS A 10 12.90 10.34 4.27
C LYS A 10 13.20 10.10 5.75
N HIS A 11 13.41 8.84 6.11
CA HIS A 11 14.09 8.50 7.35
C HIS A 11 15.21 7.50 7.03
N SER A 12 16.42 8.06 7.05
CA SER A 12 17.77 7.47 7.07
C SER A 12 17.96 6.06 6.48
N ASN A 13 18.70 6.00 5.36
CA ASN A 13 19.32 4.84 4.67
C ASN A 13 18.55 4.03 3.61
N ASN A 14 17.21 4.01 3.56
CA ASN A 14 16.47 3.33 2.47
C ASN A 14 15.34 4.22 1.91
N ASN A 15 15.54 4.81 0.73
CA ASN A 15 14.49 5.57 0.02
C ASN A 15 13.37 4.61 -0.41
N ILE A 16 12.28 4.54 0.37
CA ILE A 16 11.05 3.82 0.01
C ILE A 16 9.99 4.85 -0.38
N VAL A 17 9.42 4.72 -1.57
CA VAL A 17 8.42 5.63 -2.14
C VAL A 17 7.16 4.85 -2.48
N LEU A 18 6.00 5.33 -2.05
CA LEU A 18 4.69 4.76 -2.36
C LEU A 18 3.97 5.68 -3.34
N ASN A 19 3.55 5.13 -4.48
CA ASN A 19 2.73 5.80 -5.47
C ASN A 19 1.41 5.05 -5.63
N THR A 20 0.31 5.79 -5.78
CA THR A 20 -1.00 5.27 -6.16
C THR A 20 -1.22 5.45 -7.65
N ARG A 21 -1.98 4.54 -8.28
CA ARG A 21 -2.34 4.63 -9.69
C ARG A 21 -3.77 4.21 -9.93
N LEU A 22 -4.39 4.81 -10.93
CA LEU A 22 -5.68 4.37 -11.48
C LEU A 22 -5.43 3.31 -12.56
N THR A 23 -6.15 2.20 -12.47
CA THR A 23 -6.16 1.08 -13.41
C THR A 23 -7.52 0.99 -14.10
N LYS A 24 -7.65 0.08 -15.08
CA LYS A 24 -8.94 -0.16 -15.76
C LYS A 24 -10.04 -0.67 -14.82
N SER A 25 -9.66 -1.29 -13.71
CA SER A 25 -10.60 -1.97 -12.80
C SER A 25 -10.81 -1.21 -11.49
N GLY A 26 -10.03 -0.16 -11.21
CA GLY A 26 -10.08 0.61 -9.97
C GLY A 26 -8.71 1.20 -9.63
N TRP A 27 -8.36 1.28 -8.36
CA TRP A 27 -7.07 1.80 -7.90
C TRP A 27 -6.09 0.67 -7.55
N GLY A 28 -4.81 0.99 -7.65
CA GLY A 28 -3.68 0.15 -7.25
C GLY A 28 -2.53 1.00 -6.69
N TYR A 29 -1.47 0.37 -6.24
CA TYR A 29 -0.29 1.05 -5.73
C TYR A 29 1.04 0.39 -6.12
N ASP A 30 2.09 1.20 -6.14
CA ASP A 30 3.47 0.81 -6.40
C ASP A 30 4.36 1.26 -5.25
N ILE A 31 5.26 0.39 -4.82
CA ILE A 31 6.29 0.70 -3.84
C ILE A 31 7.63 0.60 -4.53
N TYR A 32 8.39 1.68 -4.51
CA TYR A 32 9.74 1.77 -5.03
C TYR A 32 10.74 1.76 -3.89
N VAL A 33 11.79 0.95 -4.00
CA VAL A 33 12.91 0.92 -3.05
C VAL A 33 14.18 1.31 -3.80
N LYS A 34 14.82 2.38 -3.35
CA LYS A 34 16.03 2.96 -4.00
C LYS A 34 15.79 3.24 -5.50
N GLY A 35 14.60 3.74 -5.84
CA GLY A 35 14.21 4.08 -7.21
C GLY A 35 13.82 2.89 -8.09
N LYS A 36 13.87 1.65 -7.59
CA LYS A 36 13.44 0.45 -8.32
C LYS A 36 12.06 0.01 -7.86
N LEU A 37 11.18 -0.34 -8.80
CA LEU A 37 9.88 -0.92 -8.49
C LEU A 37 10.08 -2.23 -7.71
N PHE A 38 9.48 -2.33 -6.53
CA PHE A 38 9.64 -3.45 -5.61
C PHE A 38 8.34 -4.21 -5.41
N ILE A 39 7.23 -3.49 -5.21
CA ILE A 39 5.87 -4.07 -5.15
C ILE A 39 5.00 -3.31 -6.14
N THR A 40 4.21 -4.06 -6.90
CA THR A 40 3.12 -3.51 -7.70
C THR A 40 1.86 -4.32 -7.40
N GLN A 41 0.76 -3.62 -7.09
CA GLN A 41 -0.52 -4.25 -6.79
C GLN A 41 -1.63 -3.48 -7.48
N ASP A 42 -2.19 -4.06 -8.55
CA ASP A 42 -3.37 -3.54 -9.23
C ASP A 42 -4.67 -3.90 -8.48
N ASN A 43 -4.62 -4.96 -7.66
CA ASN A 43 -5.78 -5.55 -6.98
C ASN A 43 -5.55 -5.66 -5.48
N ILE A 44 -6.64 -5.84 -4.73
CA ILE A 44 -6.60 -6.04 -3.29
C ILE A 44 -6.00 -7.43 -3.00
N PRO A 45 -4.85 -7.51 -2.31
CA PRO A 45 -4.27 -8.79 -1.91
C PRO A 45 -5.22 -9.52 -0.96
N SER A 46 -5.29 -10.86 -1.03
CA SER A 46 -6.13 -11.70 -0.14
C SER A 46 -7.65 -11.67 -0.40
N ILE A 47 -8.15 -11.02 -1.46
CA ILE A 47 -9.55 -11.17 -1.90
C ILE A 47 -9.62 -12.08 -3.13
N ILE A 48 -10.50 -13.09 -3.08
CA ILE A 48 -10.82 -13.92 -4.24
C ILE A 48 -11.57 -13.07 -5.26
N GLY A 49 -11.07 -13.01 -6.51
CA GLY A 49 -11.80 -12.41 -7.64
C GLY A 49 -11.24 -11.11 -8.22
N ASN A 50 -9.92 -10.86 -8.17
CA ASN A 50 -9.25 -9.72 -8.83
C ASN A 50 -9.94 -8.37 -8.59
N LYS A 51 -10.34 -8.11 -7.34
CA LYS A 51 -11.02 -6.87 -6.97
C LYS A 51 -10.00 -5.76 -6.80
N ALA A 52 -10.10 -4.70 -7.60
CA ALA A 52 -9.29 -3.51 -7.42
C ALA A 52 -9.75 -2.68 -6.21
N PHE A 53 -8.90 -1.77 -5.75
CA PHE A 53 -9.28 -0.82 -4.71
C PHE A 53 -10.34 0.14 -5.25
N LYS A 54 -11.37 0.44 -4.45
CA LYS A 54 -12.45 1.35 -4.87
C LYS A 54 -11.96 2.79 -4.97
N THR A 55 -11.08 3.20 -4.05
CA THR A 55 -10.58 4.57 -3.93
C THR A 55 -9.05 4.62 -3.89
N GLU A 56 -8.49 5.80 -4.20
CA GLU A 56 -7.06 6.05 -4.06
C GLU A 56 -6.62 5.90 -2.60
N GLU A 57 -7.44 6.40 -1.68
CA GLU A 57 -7.21 6.35 -0.24
C GLU A 57 -7.08 4.91 0.27
N ASP A 58 -7.91 3.99 -0.22
CA ASP A 58 -7.84 2.57 0.14
C ASP A 58 -6.53 1.95 -0.33
N ALA A 59 -6.15 2.19 -1.59
CA ALA A 59 -4.89 1.72 -2.16
C ALA A 59 -3.69 2.30 -1.38
N LYS A 60 -3.75 3.59 -1.04
CA LYS A 60 -2.72 4.28 -0.24
C LYS A 60 -2.64 3.73 1.18
N LYS A 61 -3.76 3.41 1.81
CA LYS A 61 -3.80 2.87 3.18
C LYS A 61 -3.10 1.51 3.25
N ILE A 62 -3.41 0.61 2.32
CA ILE A 62 -2.74 -0.69 2.24
C ILE A 62 -1.29 -0.56 1.81
N GLY A 63 -0.98 0.31 0.85
CA GLY A 63 0.40 0.61 0.47
C GLY A 63 1.25 1.11 1.65
N ASN A 64 0.69 1.96 2.52
CA ASN A 64 1.39 2.41 3.72
C ASN A 64 1.61 1.29 4.72
N LEU A 65 0.64 0.39 4.91
CA LEU A 65 0.80 -0.78 5.78
C LEU A 65 1.95 -1.68 5.27
N MET A 66 2.05 -1.89 3.97
CA MET A 66 3.18 -2.62 3.36
C MET A 66 4.51 -1.92 3.61
N VAL A 67 4.59 -0.60 3.42
CA VAL A 67 5.81 0.18 3.70
C VAL A 67 6.22 0.05 5.17
N LEU A 68 5.26 0.07 6.10
CA LEU A 68 5.52 -0.12 7.53
C LEU A 68 6.09 -1.51 7.82
N LYS A 69 5.50 -2.58 7.26
CA LYS A 69 6.00 -3.96 7.40
C LYS A 69 7.41 -4.12 6.84
N MET A 70 7.68 -3.56 5.66
CA MET A 70 9.01 -3.58 5.05
C MET A 70 10.06 -2.92 5.93
N LYS A 71 9.72 -1.80 6.58
CA LYS A 71 10.62 -1.10 7.52
C LYS A 71 10.90 -1.89 8.79
N GLN A 72 9.96 -2.73 9.20
CA GLN A 72 10.09 -3.61 10.35
C GLN A 72 10.78 -4.95 10.01
N ASN A 73 11.32 -5.10 8.78
CA ASN A 73 11.84 -6.37 8.25
C ASN A 73 10.82 -7.52 8.33
N GLN A 74 9.53 -7.19 8.32
CA GLN A 74 8.45 -8.17 8.26
C GLN A 74 8.13 -8.50 6.81
N ILE A 75 7.56 -9.69 6.60
CA ILE A 75 7.06 -10.10 5.29
C ILE A 75 5.92 -9.13 4.91
N PRO A 76 5.99 -8.44 3.76
CA PRO A 76 4.96 -7.53 3.30
C PRO A 76 3.80 -8.34 2.70
N ASN A 77 3.07 -9.05 3.57
CA ASN A 77 1.80 -9.69 3.25
C ASN A 77 0.65 -8.83 3.78
N ILE A 78 -0.56 -9.05 3.28
CA ILE A 78 -1.77 -8.47 3.83
C ILE A 78 -2.74 -9.61 4.06
N THR A 79 -3.28 -9.71 5.27
CA THR A 79 -4.30 -10.69 5.61
C THR A 79 -5.70 -10.10 5.47
N GLU A 80 -6.71 -10.95 5.34
CA GLU A 80 -8.13 -10.51 5.32
C GLU A 80 -8.49 -9.67 6.57
N GLN A 81 -7.98 -10.07 7.73
CA GLN A 81 -8.18 -9.33 8.99
C GLN A 81 -7.63 -7.89 8.93
N GLU A 82 -6.50 -7.68 8.24
CA GLU A 82 -5.91 -6.35 8.07
C GLU A 82 -6.72 -5.49 7.10
N LEU A 83 -7.32 -6.09 6.06
CA LEU A 83 -8.24 -5.39 5.16
C LEU A 83 -9.51 -4.95 5.88
N ASP A 84 -10.08 -5.85 6.70
CA ASP A 84 -11.27 -5.56 7.51
C ASP A 84 -10.99 -4.45 8.53
N SER A 85 -9.84 -4.53 9.21
CA SER A 85 -9.37 -3.48 10.13
C SER A 85 -9.17 -2.14 9.41
N CYS A 86 -8.81 -2.19 8.13
CA CYS A 86 -8.68 -1.01 7.29
C CYS A 86 -10.00 -0.54 6.66
N ASN A 87 -11.13 -1.25 6.85
CA ASN A 87 -12.43 -1.02 6.21
C ASN A 87 -12.39 -1.02 4.66
N ILE A 88 -11.53 -1.84 4.05
CA ILE A 88 -11.36 -1.91 2.58
C ILE A 88 -12.41 -2.82 1.93
N THR A 89 -12.80 -3.90 2.63
CA THR A 89 -13.54 -5.06 2.12
C THR A 89 -15.05 -5.00 2.30
N ARG A 90 -15.56 -3.99 3.02
CA ARG A 90 -16.98 -3.91 3.40
C ARG A 90 -17.90 -3.40 2.29
#